data_AF-A0A1I3FWV1-F1
#
_entry.id   AF-A0A1I3FWV1-F1
#
_cell.length_a   1.000
_cell.length_b   1.000
_cell.length_c   1.000
_cell.angle_alpha   90.00
_cell.angle_beta   90.00
_cell.angle_gamma   90.00
#
_symmetry.space_group_name_H-M   'P 1'
#
loop_
_entity.id
_entity.type
_entity.pdbx_description
1 polymer ?
#
loop_
_entity_poly.entity_id
_entity_poly.type
_entity_poly.pdbx_seq_one_letter_code
_entity_poly.pdbx_strand_id
1 'polypeptide(L)'
;MENITEIVCPNCGEKLPGDSVFCAKCGTRLNEDGQQEVQGVEQAAKPTGFFAKYKKIIGIAVAAVIIVLIVLFAVNTVQRTNLKKELLRDWCKVEGEKDSYILCVLDFSEKEVEYRLETGYAWMDTSLATYDYKVISGNKIKVLRYGDDWETFSIEFNDEKTIMITTPALTSTDAREVWVNLD
;
A
#
# COMPACT_ATOMS: atom_id res chain seq x y z
N MET A 1 6.41 85.10 -30.32
CA MET A 1 7.50 84.11 -30.30
C MET A 1 7.13 83.12 -29.22
N GLU A 2 6.41 82.06 -29.60
CA GLU A 2 5.99 81.02 -28.66
C GLU A 2 7.15 80.03 -28.48
N ASN A 3 7.53 79.81 -27.24
CA ASN A 3 8.69 79.01 -26.83
C ASN A 3 8.24 77.55 -26.79
N ILE A 4 8.51 76.77 -27.85
CA ILE A 4 8.14 75.36 -27.91
C ILE A 4 9.20 74.57 -27.15
N THR A 5 8.90 74.22 -25.90
CA THR A 5 9.72 73.27 -25.14
C THR A 5 9.52 71.88 -25.76
N GLU A 6 10.60 71.22 -26.20
CA GLU A 6 10.56 69.83 -26.67
C GLU A 6 11.02 68.89 -25.55
N ILE A 7 10.33 67.76 -25.36
CA ILE A 7 10.70 66.69 -24.43
C ILE A 7 11.06 65.42 -25.20
N VAL A 8 12.02 64.65 -24.70
CA VAL A 8 12.41 63.38 -25.32
C VAL A 8 11.85 62.23 -24.49
N CYS A 9 11.17 61.29 -25.15
CA CYS A 9 10.64 60.11 -24.49
C CYS A 9 11.78 59.25 -23.91
N PRO A 10 11.80 58.95 -22.60
CA PRO A 10 12.88 58.19 -21.99
C PRO A 10 12.89 56.72 -22.42
N ASN A 11 11.76 56.19 -22.93
CA ASN A 11 11.65 54.78 -23.30
C ASN A 11 12.11 54.50 -24.74
N CYS A 12 11.80 55.39 -25.70
CA CYS A 12 12.08 55.14 -27.12
C CYS A 12 12.89 56.24 -27.82
N GLY A 13 13.24 57.32 -27.11
CA GLY A 13 14.06 58.41 -27.66
C GLY A 13 13.34 59.35 -28.64
N GLU A 14 12.01 59.26 -28.74
CA GLU A 14 11.24 60.11 -29.66
C GLU A 14 11.14 61.54 -29.13
N LYS A 15 11.34 62.53 -30.00
CA LYS A 15 11.17 63.96 -29.66
C LYS A 15 9.70 64.34 -29.77
N LEU A 16 9.17 64.94 -28.72
CA LEU A 16 7.76 65.26 -28.59
C LEU A 16 7.60 66.72 -28.13
N PRO A 17 6.46 67.36 -28.43
CA PRO A 17 6.14 68.66 -27.88
C PRO A 17 5.98 68.54 -26.36
N GLY A 18 6.48 69.54 -25.62
CA GLY A 18 6.71 69.47 -24.17
C GLY A 18 5.45 69.48 -23.30
N ASP A 19 4.27 69.59 -23.90
CA ASP A 19 2.97 69.38 -23.28
C ASP A 19 2.44 67.94 -23.42
N SER A 20 3.21 67.05 -24.07
CA SER A 20 2.81 65.66 -24.31
C SER A 20 2.76 64.85 -23.03
N VAL A 21 1.56 64.41 -22.63
CA VAL A 21 1.36 63.55 -21.45
C VAL A 21 1.78 62.09 -21.70
N PHE A 22 1.72 61.64 -22.96
CA PHE A 22 2.07 60.28 -23.38
C PHE A 22 2.83 60.31 -24.72
N CYS A 23 3.73 59.35 -24.92
CA CYS A 23 4.45 59.18 -26.17
C CYS A 23 3.54 58.55 -27.23
N ALA A 24 3.28 59.27 -28.32
CA ALA A 24 2.47 58.78 -29.43
C ALA A 24 3.06 57.54 -30.14
N LYS A 25 4.36 57.27 -29.98
CA LYS A 25 5.05 56.14 -30.62
C LYS A 25 5.05 54.85 -29.82
N CYS A 26 5.27 54.93 -28.50
CA CYS A 26 5.38 53.74 -27.65
C CYS A 26 4.38 53.68 -26.50
N GLY A 27 3.55 54.72 -26.31
CA GLY A 27 2.54 54.79 -25.26
C GLY A 27 3.07 55.16 -23.87
N THR A 28 4.37 55.36 -23.69
CA THR A 28 4.96 55.73 -22.38
C THR A 28 4.48 57.09 -21.91
N ARG A 29 4.02 57.16 -20.66
CA ARG A 29 3.59 58.42 -20.01
C ARG A 29 4.81 59.28 -19.66
N LEU A 30 4.75 60.58 -19.92
CA LEU A 30 5.90 61.52 -19.84
C LEU A 30 5.79 62.54 -18.71
N ASN A 31 4.65 62.61 -18.03
CA ASN A 31 4.43 63.48 -16.88
C ASN A 31 4.56 62.66 -15.59
N GLU A 32 5.65 62.90 -14.87
CA GLU A 32 5.89 62.40 -13.51
C GLU A 32 5.81 63.57 -12.52
N ASP A 33 4.61 63.85 -12.00
CA ASP A 33 4.50 64.33 -10.62
C ASP A 33 4.33 63.09 -9.74
N GLY A 34 5.44 62.67 -9.12
CA GLY A 34 5.43 61.96 -7.84
C GLY A 34 5.20 60.44 -7.85
N GLN A 35 6.31 59.71 -8.02
CA GLN A 35 6.65 58.47 -7.30
C GLN A 35 5.91 57.17 -7.69
N GLN A 36 6.59 56.43 -8.57
CA GLN A 36 7.03 55.03 -8.40
C GLN A 36 6.78 54.48 -6.97
N GLU A 37 6.19 53.30 -6.78
CA GLU A 37 6.86 52.03 -7.07
C GLU A 37 5.93 50.91 -7.56
N VAL A 38 6.52 50.16 -8.47
CA VAL A 38 6.16 48.91 -9.12
C VAL A 38 5.68 47.85 -8.13
N GLN A 39 4.45 47.35 -8.30
CA GLN A 39 4.10 45.97 -7.93
C GLN A 39 3.63 45.27 -9.19
N GLY A 40 4.59 44.73 -9.92
CA GLY A 40 4.35 43.59 -10.77
C GLY A 40 3.71 42.51 -9.90
N VAL A 41 2.54 42.07 -10.32
CA VAL A 41 1.74 41.07 -9.63
C VAL A 41 2.41 39.71 -9.84
N GLU A 42 3.48 39.44 -9.08
CA GLU A 42 3.66 38.10 -8.55
C GLU A 42 2.67 37.99 -7.40
N GLN A 43 1.55 37.30 -7.66
CA GLN A 43 0.71 36.77 -6.61
C GLN A 43 1.50 35.68 -5.87
N ALA A 44 2.46 36.10 -5.06
CA ALA A 44 2.75 35.40 -3.82
C ALA A 44 1.49 35.54 -2.96
N ALA A 45 0.58 34.56 -3.13
CA ALA A 45 -0.48 34.34 -2.18
C ALA A 45 0.18 34.23 -0.79
N LYS A 46 0.05 35.30 0.00
CA LYS A 46 0.38 35.30 1.41
C LYS A 46 -0.30 34.06 2.00
N PRO A 47 0.42 33.06 2.54
CA PRO A 47 -0.25 31.94 3.16
C PRO A 47 -0.99 32.53 4.36
N THR A 48 -2.30 32.71 4.21
CA THR A 48 -3.20 32.98 5.31
C THR A 48 -2.85 31.99 6.41
N GLY A 49 -2.45 32.52 7.57
CA GLY A 49 -1.82 31.81 8.70
C GLY A 49 -2.70 30.78 9.41
N PHE A 50 -3.57 30.10 8.67
CA PHE A 50 -4.29 28.91 9.09
C PHE A 50 -3.30 27.77 9.34
N PHE A 51 -2.40 27.48 8.39
CA PHE A 51 -1.40 26.41 8.52
C PHE A 51 -0.43 26.60 9.69
N ALA A 52 -0.04 27.83 10.01
CA ALA A 52 0.94 28.12 11.06
C ALA A 52 0.40 27.81 12.47
N LYS A 53 -0.89 28.07 12.73
CA LYS A 53 -1.53 27.82 14.03
C LYS A 53 -1.81 26.33 14.27
N TYR A 54 -2.12 25.58 13.21
CA TYR A 54 -2.43 24.15 13.30
C TYR A 54 -1.22 23.24 13.02
N LYS A 55 -0.05 23.74 12.59
CA LYS A 55 1.16 22.94 12.30
C LYS A 55 1.56 21.99 13.43
N LYS A 56 1.44 22.44 14.70
CA LYS A 56 1.74 21.60 15.88
C LYS A 56 0.68 20.51 16.11
N ILE A 57 -0.60 20.83 15.94
CA ILE A 57 -1.72 19.89 16.10
C ILE A 57 -1.71 18.87 14.96
N ILE A 58 -1.49 19.32 13.72
CA ILE A 58 -1.32 18.47 12.54
C ILE A 58 -0.10 17.55 12.73
N GLY A 59 1.02 18.06 13.26
CA GLY A 59 2.19 17.25 13.57
C GLY A 59 1.90 16.14 14.58
N ILE A 60 1.17 16.43 15.66
CA ILE A 60 0.76 15.43 16.65
C ILE A 60 -0.22 14.42 16.05
N ALA A 61 -1.21 14.88 15.27
CA ALA A 61 -2.17 14.00 14.60
C ALA A 61 -1.48 13.07 13.59
N VAL A 62 -0.55 13.60 12.79
CA VAL A 62 0.26 12.80 11.85
C VAL A 62 1.14 11.80 12.62
N ALA A 63 1.80 12.22 13.70
CA ALA A 63 2.60 11.30 14.52
C ALA A 63 1.73 10.20 15.14
N ALA A 64 0.54 10.52 15.63
CA ALA A 64 -0.40 9.54 16.17
C ALA A 64 -0.87 8.55 15.09
N VAL A 65 -1.21 9.02 13.89
CA VAL A 65 -1.57 8.15 12.75
C VAL A 65 -0.40 7.23 12.38
N ILE A 66 0.83 7.76 12.33
CA ILE A 66 2.02 6.96 12.05
C ILE A 66 2.22 5.88 13.12
N ILE A 67 2.07 6.21 14.40
CA ILE A 67 2.16 5.23 15.49
C ILE A 67 1.10 4.14 15.33
N VAL A 68 -0.14 4.50 15.02
CA VAL A 68 -1.22 3.52 14.77
C VAL A 68 -0.87 2.61 13.60
N LEU A 69 -0.36 3.15 12.48
CA LEU A 69 0.08 2.34 11.34
C LEU A 69 1.23 1.40 11.69
N ILE A 70 2.19 1.85 12.51
CA ILE A 70 3.29 1.01 12.99
C ILE A 70 2.76 -0.13 13.86
N VAL A 71 1.82 0.15 14.77
CA VAL A 71 1.19 -0.87 15.61
C VAL A 71 0.42 -1.88 14.76
N LEU A 72 -0.38 -1.43 13.79
CA LEU A 72 -1.11 -2.31 12.88
C LEU A 72 -0.16 -3.20 12.07
N PHE A 73 0.94 -2.62 11.57
CA PHE A 73 1.96 -3.38 10.86
C PHE A 73 2.61 -4.43 11.76
N ALA A 74 3.01 -4.07 12.98
CA ALA A 74 3.60 -4.98 13.96
C ALA A 74 2.63 -6.11 14.36
N VAL A 75 1.35 -5.80 14.57
CA VAL A 75 0.33 -6.82 14.85
C VAL A 75 0.19 -7.77 13.66
N ASN A 76 0.11 -7.25 12.45
CA ASN A 76 0.02 -8.07 11.25
C ASN A 76 1.27 -8.95 11.05
N THR A 77 2.47 -8.47 11.34
CA THR A 77 3.68 -9.32 11.26
C THR A 77 3.67 -10.43 12.30
N VAL A 78 3.31 -10.13 13.56
CA VAL A 78 3.19 -11.13 14.63
C VAL A 78 2.15 -12.18 14.29
N GLN A 79 0.98 -11.76 13.80
CA GLN A 79 -0.09 -12.67 13.40
C GLN A 79 0.35 -13.63 12.28
N ARG A 80 1.03 -13.12 11.25
CA ARG A 80 1.55 -13.96 10.15
C ARG A 80 2.60 -14.97 10.64
N THR A 81 3.49 -14.53 11.53
CA THR A 81 4.50 -15.42 12.13
C THR A 81 3.85 -16.52 12.97
N ASN A 82 2.81 -16.18 13.74
CA ASN A 82 2.07 -17.16 14.53
C ASN A 82 1.35 -18.16 13.64
N LEU A 83 0.63 -17.72 12.61
CA LEU A 83 -0.02 -18.64 11.66
C LEU A 83 1.01 -19.58 11.03
N LYS A 84 2.15 -19.04 10.57
CA LYS A 84 3.21 -19.86 9.97
C LYS A 84 3.72 -20.94 10.92
N LYS A 85 3.94 -20.62 12.19
CA LYS A 85 4.38 -21.59 13.20
C LYS A 85 3.37 -22.73 13.40
N GLU A 86 2.08 -22.43 13.41
CA GLU A 86 1.04 -23.46 13.54
C GLU A 86 0.94 -24.32 12.27
N LEU A 87 1.12 -23.73 11.08
CA LEU A 87 1.13 -24.47 9.82
C LEU A 87 2.29 -25.47 9.74
N LEU A 88 3.49 -25.11 10.21
CA LEU A 88 4.69 -25.96 10.23
C LEU A 88 4.63 -27.15 11.22
N ARG A 89 3.46 -27.43 11.81
CA ARG A 89 3.22 -28.64 12.63
C ARG A 89 2.79 -29.80 11.75
N ASP A 90 2.73 -31.00 12.33
CA ASP A 90 2.35 -32.20 11.60
C ASP A 90 0.82 -32.32 11.48
N TRP A 91 0.28 -32.16 10.28
CA TRP A 91 -1.16 -32.22 10.03
C TRP A 91 -1.54 -33.48 9.27
N CYS A 92 -2.49 -34.25 9.79
CA CYS A 92 -2.95 -35.47 9.13
C CYS A 92 -4.47 -35.63 9.17
N LYS A 93 -5.00 -36.49 8.30
CA LYS A 93 -6.37 -36.99 8.33
C LYS A 93 -6.37 -38.45 7.88
N VAL A 94 -7.42 -39.18 8.23
CA VAL A 94 -7.62 -40.55 7.76
C VAL A 94 -8.73 -40.54 6.72
N GLU A 95 -8.43 -41.01 5.52
CA GLU A 95 -9.42 -41.23 4.47
C GLU A 95 -9.63 -42.72 4.24
N GLY A 96 -10.87 -43.12 3.96
CA GLY A 96 -11.21 -44.52 3.72
C GLY A 96 -12.55 -44.95 4.31
N GLU A 97 -12.95 -46.17 3.97
CA GLU A 97 -14.19 -46.78 4.46
C GLU A 97 -13.96 -48.23 4.88
N LYS A 98 -14.69 -48.67 5.91
CA LYS A 98 -14.70 -50.05 6.44
C LYS A 98 -13.34 -50.52 6.93
N ASP A 99 -12.57 -51.17 6.06
CA ASP A 99 -11.31 -51.87 6.37
C ASP A 99 -10.14 -51.37 5.50
N SER A 100 -10.34 -50.29 4.73
CA SER A 100 -9.30 -49.66 3.93
C SER A 100 -9.15 -48.21 4.37
N TYR A 101 -8.13 -47.93 5.16
CA TYR A 101 -7.78 -46.59 5.63
C TYR A 101 -6.42 -46.19 5.10
N ILE A 102 -6.29 -44.92 4.73
CA ILE A 102 -5.04 -44.30 4.31
C ILE A 102 -4.81 -43.09 5.21
N LEU A 103 -3.60 -42.97 5.74
CA LEU A 103 -3.19 -41.76 6.44
C LEU A 103 -2.78 -40.74 5.39
N CYS A 104 -3.43 -39.60 5.40
CA CYS A 104 -3.09 -38.49 4.54
C CYS A 104 -2.39 -37.43 5.38
N VAL A 105 -1.24 -36.95 4.93
CA VAL A 105 -0.42 -35.97 5.63
C VAL A 105 -0.32 -34.71 4.80
N LEU A 106 -0.47 -33.57 5.46
CA LEU A 106 -0.29 -32.23 4.92
C LEU A 106 0.90 -31.58 5.61
N ASP A 107 2.03 -31.58 4.93
CA ASP A 107 3.30 -31.15 5.50
C ASP A 107 3.68 -29.78 4.95
N PHE A 108 3.68 -28.78 5.83
CA PHE A 108 4.10 -27.43 5.46
C PHE A 108 5.59 -27.27 5.70
N SER A 109 6.30 -26.89 4.66
CA SER A 109 7.65 -26.34 4.72
C SER A 109 7.62 -24.80 4.75
N GLU A 110 8.76 -24.16 4.62
CA GLU A 110 8.87 -22.69 4.60
C GLU A 110 8.09 -22.01 3.45
N LYS A 111 7.92 -22.69 2.32
CA LYS A 111 7.34 -22.15 1.07
C LYS A 111 6.40 -23.10 0.35
N GLU A 112 6.50 -24.39 0.62
CA GLU A 112 5.73 -25.42 -0.07
C GLU A 112 4.89 -26.18 0.95
N VAL A 113 3.72 -26.64 0.52
CA VAL A 113 2.91 -27.61 1.26
C VAL A 113 2.83 -28.89 0.44
N GLU A 114 3.23 -30.00 1.04
CA GLU A 114 3.19 -31.32 0.45
C GLU A 114 1.96 -32.08 0.96
N TYR A 115 1.19 -32.65 0.03
CA TYR A 115 0.15 -33.60 0.32
C TYR A 115 0.65 -35.01 -0.01
N ARG A 116 0.84 -35.86 1.00
CA ARG A 116 1.32 -37.24 0.83
C ARG A 116 0.39 -38.26 1.48
N LEU A 117 0.42 -39.47 0.97
CA LEU A 117 -0.23 -40.65 1.58
C LEU A 117 0.83 -41.47 2.29
N GLU A 118 0.55 -41.83 3.54
CA GLU A 118 1.35 -42.74 4.35
C GLU A 118 0.54 -44.02 4.60
N THR A 119 1.16 -45.17 4.37
CA THR A 119 0.45 -46.47 4.38
C THR A 119 0.95 -47.41 5.49
N GLY A 120 1.66 -46.88 6.48
CA GLY A 120 2.32 -47.65 7.55
C GLY A 120 3.57 -48.42 7.08
N TYR A 121 3.82 -48.42 5.78
CA TYR A 121 5.00 -48.99 5.14
C TYR A 121 5.74 -47.88 4.39
N ALA A 122 6.90 -47.47 4.91
CA ALA A 122 7.65 -46.33 4.38
C ALA A 122 7.97 -46.42 2.87
N TRP A 123 8.04 -47.63 2.31
CA TRP A 123 8.32 -47.86 0.88
C TRP A 123 7.10 -47.63 -0.03
N MET A 124 5.90 -47.49 0.54
CA MET A 124 4.64 -47.21 -0.15
C MET A 124 4.18 -45.76 0.03
N ASP A 125 4.86 -44.98 0.85
CA ASP A 125 4.53 -43.57 1.05
C ASP A 125 4.73 -42.81 -0.26
N THR A 126 3.77 -41.94 -0.60
CA THR A 126 3.75 -41.29 -1.90
C THR A 126 3.27 -39.85 -1.80
N SER A 127 4.01 -38.94 -2.43
CA SER A 127 3.62 -37.56 -2.60
C SER A 127 2.60 -37.45 -3.72
N LEU A 128 1.40 -36.95 -3.41
CA LEU A 128 0.33 -36.74 -4.38
C LEU A 128 0.43 -35.36 -5.04
N ALA A 129 0.82 -34.35 -4.27
CA ALA A 129 0.98 -33.00 -4.76
C ALA A 129 1.91 -32.18 -3.87
N THR A 130 2.59 -31.21 -4.48
CA THR A 130 3.34 -30.16 -3.79
C THR A 130 2.86 -28.82 -4.32
N TYR A 131 2.51 -27.90 -3.43
CA TYR A 131 2.02 -26.58 -3.80
C TYR A 131 2.87 -25.48 -3.19
N ASP A 132 3.20 -24.45 -3.98
CA ASP A 132 3.73 -23.22 -3.43
C ASP A 132 2.66 -22.52 -2.59
N TYR A 133 3.02 -22.03 -1.41
CA TYR A 133 2.13 -21.26 -0.55
C TYR A 133 2.80 -20.03 0.06
N LYS A 134 1.98 -19.07 0.50
CA LYS A 134 2.44 -17.92 1.28
C LYS A 134 1.38 -17.45 2.27
N VAL A 135 1.83 -17.11 3.47
CA VAL A 135 0.98 -16.51 4.51
C VAL A 135 0.71 -15.04 4.19
N ILE A 136 -0.57 -14.66 4.06
CA ILE A 136 -0.97 -13.29 3.73
C ILE A 136 -1.62 -12.55 4.90
N SER A 137 -2.09 -13.25 5.94
CA SER A 137 -2.65 -12.67 7.16
C SER A 137 -2.64 -13.68 8.31
N GLY A 138 -3.13 -13.32 9.49
CA GLY A 138 -3.20 -14.21 10.65
C GLY A 138 -4.07 -15.46 10.49
N ASN A 139 -4.93 -15.52 9.47
CA ASN A 139 -5.81 -16.66 9.21
C ASN A 139 -5.99 -16.96 7.71
N LYS A 140 -5.09 -16.46 6.85
CA LYS A 140 -5.19 -16.71 5.40
C LYS A 140 -3.85 -16.99 4.78
N ILE A 141 -3.86 -17.98 3.89
CA ILE A 141 -2.76 -18.30 3.00
C ILE A 141 -3.20 -18.12 1.54
N LYS A 142 -2.21 -17.95 0.67
CA LYS A 142 -2.40 -18.17 -0.76
C LYS A 142 -1.67 -19.43 -1.16
N VAL A 143 -2.28 -20.22 -2.05
CA VAL A 143 -1.70 -21.45 -2.58
C VAL A 143 -1.79 -21.43 -4.09
N LEU A 144 -0.72 -21.86 -4.77
CA LEU A 144 -0.65 -22.02 -6.21
C LEU A 144 -0.90 -23.50 -6.54
N ARG A 145 -2.16 -23.86 -6.81
CA ARG A 145 -2.56 -25.25 -7.10
C ARG A 145 -2.52 -25.59 -8.59
N TYR A 146 -2.97 -24.67 -9.43
CA TYR A 146 -3.16 -24.89 -10.87
C TYR A 146 -2.66 -23.68 -11.66
N GLY A 147 -1.76 -23.92 -12.62
CA GLY A 147 -1.22 -22.86 -13.47
C GLY A 147 -0.49 -21.78 -12.67
N ASP A 148 -0.77 -20.51 -12.98
CA ASP A 148 -0.08 -19.35 -12.41
C ASP A 148 -0.94 -18.52 -11.42
N ASP A 149 -2.15 -19.00 -11.11
CA ASP A 149 -3.13 -18.26 -10.31
C ASP A 149 -3.12 -18.65 -8.83
N TRP A 150 -2.90 -17.65 -7.97
CA TRP A 150 -2.89 -17.82 -6.52
C TRP A 150 -4.31 -17.81 -5.93
N GLU A 151 -4.75 -18.95 -5.41
CA GLU A 151 -6.00 -19.12 -4.69
C GLU A 151 -5.84 -18.73 -3.22
N THR A 152 -6.89 -18.21 -2.57
CA THR A 152 -6.85 -17.80 -1.16
C THR A 152 -7.62 -18.79 -0.30
N PHE A 153 -6.96 -19.29 0.75
CA PHE A 153 -7.52 -20.23 1.72
C PHE A 153 -7.61 -19.55 3.09
N SER A 154 -8.74 -19.73 3.75
CA SER A 154 -8.91 -19.38 5.18
C SER A 154 -8.49 -20.58 6.03
N ILE A 155 -7.77 -20.29 7.10
CA ILE A 155 -7.25 -21.28 8.06
C ILE A 155 -7.87 -20.97 9.42
N GLU A 156 -8.57 -21.94 9.97
CA GLU A 156 -9.18 -21.87 11.30
C GLU A 156 -8.63 -22.99 12.17
N PHE A 157 -8.39 -22.69 13.45
CA PHE A 157 -8.00 -23.68 14.44
C PHE A 157 -9.07 -23.79 15.53
N ASN A 158 -9.22 -24.97 16.12
CA ASN A 158 -9.95 -25.09 17.38
C ASN A 158 -9.17 -24.42 18.53
N ASP A 159 -9.81 -24.29 19.69
CA ASP A 159 -9.23 -23.63 20.87
C ASP A 159 -7.89 -24.24 21.31
N GLU A 160 -7.75 -25.57 21.17
CA GLU A 160 -6.55 -26.33 21.53
C GLU A 160 -5.48 -26.34 20.42
N LYS A 161 -5.80 -25.85 19.23
CA LYS A 161 -4.97 -25.94 18.02
C LYS A 161 -4.49 -27.37 17.69
N THR A 162 -5.34 -28.34 17.98
CA THR A 162 -5.18 -29.74 17.58
C THR A 162 -5.96 -30.06 16.31
N ILE A 163 -6.85 -29.15 15.88
CA ILE A 163 -7.65 -29.27 14.66
C ILE A 163 -7.42 -28.01 13.82
N MET A 164 -7.11 -28.20 12.54
CA MET A 164 -7.06 -27.17 11.53
C MET A 164 -8.17 -27.41 10.48
N ILE A 165 -8.86 -26.34 10.10
CA ILE A 165 -9.88 -26.36 9.04
C ILE A 165 -9.39 -25.43 7.93
N THR A 166 -9.35 -25.94 6.69
CA THR A 166 -9.08 -25.10 5.51
C THR A 166 -10.38 -24.84 4.75
N THR A 167 -10.54 -23.63 4.24
CA THR A 167 -11.71 -23.22 3.42
C THR A 167 -11.24 -22.38 2.23
N PRO A 168 -11.40 -22.83 0.98
CA PRO A 168 -11.96 -24.14 0.58
C PRO A 168 -11.05 -25.32 0.97
N ALA A 169 -11.44 -26.57 0.69
CA ALA A 169 -10.55 -27.71 0.89
C ALA A 169 -9.30 -27.60 0.00
N LEU A 170 -8.12 -27.85 0.58
CA LEU A 170 -6.84 -27.76 -0.12
C LEU A 170 -6.58 -29.00 -0.98
N THR A 171 -7.01 -30.19 -0.55
CA THR A 171 -6.65 -31.46 -1.21
C THR A 171 -7.84 -32.19 -1.82
N SER A 172 -9.06 -31.67 -1.66
CA SER A 172 -10.28 -32.22 -2.27
C SER A 172 -11.08 -31.16 -3.02
N THR A 173 -12.29 -31.53 -3.46
CA THR A 173 -13.27 -30.62 -4.09
C THR A 173 -14.33 -30.13 -3.10
N ASP A 174 -14.16 -30.45 -1.81
CA ASP A 174 -15.12 -30.08 -0.78
C ASP A 174 -15.05 -28.60 -0.43
N ALA A 175 -16.13 -28.09 0.17
CA ALA A 175 -16.18 -26.71 0.65
C ALA A 175 -15.18 -26.42 1.77
N ARG A 176 -14.76 -27.45 2.51
CA ARG A 176 -13.78 -27.39 3.59
C ARG A 176 -13.24 -28.79 3.86
N GLU A 177 -12.10 -28.85 4.51
CA GLU A 177 -11.50 -30.09 5.01
C GLU A 177 -10.97 -29.88 6.44
N VAL A 178 -10.78 -30.97 7.16
CA VAL A 178 -10.34 -30.98 8.55
C VAL A 178 -9.07 -31.80 8.65
N TRP A 179 -8.08 -31.22 9.33
CA TRP A 179 -6.80 -31.84 9.64
C TRP A 179 -6.59 -31.86 11.13
N VAL A 180 -5.92 -32.88 11.63
CA VAL A 180 -5.63 -33.09 13.04
C VAL A 180 -4.11 -33.10 13.22
N ASN A 181 -3.63 -32.45 14.26
CA ASN A 181 -2.26 -32.61 14.74
C ASN A 181 -2.29 -33.54 15.97
N LEU A 182 -1.42 -34.55 15.97
CA LEU A 182 -1.40 -35.61 16.98
C LEU A 182 -0.29 -35.43 18.04
N ASP A 183 0.43 -34.31 18.01
CA ASP A 183 1.51 -33.98 18.94
C ASP A 183 1.02 -33.35 20.25
#